data_AF-A0A2X0ICC6-F1
#
_entry.id   AF-A0A2X0ICC6-F1
#
_cell.length_a   1.000
_cell.length_b   1.000
_cell.length_c   1.000
_cell.angle_alpha   90.00
_cell.angle_beta   90.00
_cell.angle_gamma   90.00
#
_symmetry.space_group_name_H-M   'P 1'
#
loop_
_entity.id
_entity.type
_entity.pdbx_description
1 polymer ?
#
loop_
_entity_poly.entity_id
_entity_poly.type
_entity_poly.pdbx_seq_one_letter_code
_entity_poly.pdbx_strand_id
1 'polypeptide(L)'
;MPLPLQEVADRNEQHVRAYRGNSLIVLLEDPTTPAATKDAVMAHVAPWSGAFQRMITVRADYETDPQLKELAIEHRDEEVGHDGILAESHDTGRTAVWDPVIEAGAAWFVEQFRILPGLQKVVLAHLVLEAGSLTFSNAGSLAFPGNAYFALHDEADQEHIEMGYRLLAERQEWEPGEVTDLLDRAWQVINMVSDRIAELALRDTAVPA
;
A
#
# COMPACT_ATOMS: atom_id res chain seq x y z
N MET A 1 12.71 -14.79 17.08
CA MET A 1 13.08 -14.30 15.74
C MET A 1 14.60 -14.29 15.64
N PRO A 2 15.24 -14.79 14.56
CA PRO A 2 16.68 -14.64 14.35
C PRO A 2 17.08 -13.15 14.31
N LEU A 3 18.31 -12.81 14.76
CA LEU A 3 18.78 -11.42 14.81
C LEU A 3 18.64 -10.66 13.47
N PRO A 4 19.01 -11.24 12.31
CA PRO A 4 18.78 -10.63 10.99
C PRO A 4 17.33 -10.21 10.74
N LEU A 5 16.38 -11.07 11.13
CA LEU A 5 14.95 -10.83 10.88
C LEU A 5 14.38 -9.81 11.88
N GLN A 6 14.91 -9.78 13.10
CA GLN A 6 14.56 -8.74 14.07
C GLN A 6 14.95 -7.35 13.56
N GLU A 7 16.13 -7.20 12.94
CA GLU A 7 16.57 -5.92 12.37
C GLU A 7 15.62 -5.43 11.27
N VAL A 8 15.21 -6.32 10.36
CA VAL A 8 14.23 -6.01 9.31
C VAL A 8 12.88 -5.64 9.90
N ALA A 9 12.40 -6.40 10.89
CA ALA A 9 11.11 -6.14 11.55
C ALA A 9 11.12 -4.79 12.29
N ASP A 10 12.16 -4.51 13.07
CA ASP A 10 12.31 -3.25 13.79
C ASP A 10 12.39 -2.07 12.83
N ARG A 11 13.10 -2.23 11.70
CA ARG A 11 13.19 -1.18 10.68
C ARG A 11 11.85 -0.92 10.00
N ASN A 12 11.12 -1.97 9.65
CA ASN A 12 9.81 -1.82 9.03
C ASN A 12 8.80 -1.20 10.00
N GLU A 13 8.83 -1.60 11.28
CA GLU A 13 7.96 -1.03 12.31
C GLU A 13 8.21 0.48 12.49
N GLN A 14 9.47 0.93 12.40
CA GLN A 14 9.78 2.36 12.42
C GLN A 14 9.11 3.10 11.25
N HIS A 15 9.11 2.52 10.05
CA HIS A 15 8.45 3.12 8.90
C HIS A 15 6.93 3.15 9.03
N VAL A 16 6.31 2.06 9.49
CA VAL A 16 4.86 2.02 9.78
C VAL A 16 4.48 3.10 10.81
N ARG A 17 5.26 3.23 11.89
CA ARG A 17 5.04 4.27 12.90
C ARG A 17 5.21 5.68 12.32
N ALA A 18 6.19 5.89 11.45
CA ALA A 18 6.41 7.18 10.78
C ALA A 18 5.29 7.50 9.78
N TYR A 19 4.79 6.50 9.05
CA TYR A 19 3.73 6.66 8.06
C TYR A 19 2.40 7.12 8.68
N ARG A 20 2.13 6.79 9.95
CA ARG A 20 1.00 7.37 10.69
C ARG A 20 1.04 8.90 10.79
N GLY A 21 2.23 9.51 10.67
CA GLY A 21 2.39 10.97 10.60
C GLY A 21 2.34 11.54 9.18
N ASN A 22 2.10 10.72 8.15
CA ASN A 22 1.98 11.17 6.76
C ASN A 22 0.75 12.07 6.58
N SER A 23 0.82 13.02 5.65
CA SER A 23 -0.25 14.00 5.43
C SER A 23 -1.59 13.35 5.10
N LEU A 24 -1.59 12.24 4.36
CA LEU A 24 -2.82 11.49 4.04
C LEU A 24 -3.49 10.91 5.28
N ILE A 25 -2.69 10.25 6.14
CA ILE A 25 -3.19 9.59 7.34
C ILE A 25 -3.75 10.64 8.31
N VAL A 26 -2.97 11.69 8.58
CA VAL A 26 -3.39 12.79 9.45
C VAL A 26 -4.67 13.44 8.95
N LEU A 27 -4.79 13.64 7.64
CA LEU A 27 -5.98 14.26 7.04
C LEU A 27 -7.24 13.41 7.24
N LEU A 28 -7.13 12.08 7.14
CA LEU A 28 -8.27 11.17 7.37
C LEU A 28 -8.65 11.07 8.85
N GLU A 29 -7.66 10.96 9.74
CA GLU A 29 -7.87 10.81 11.18
C GLU A 29 -8.35 12.10 11.86
N ASP A 30 -7.99 13.28 11.32
CA ASP A 30 -8.41 14.55 11.90
C ASP A 30 -9.95 14.72 11.80
N PRO A 31 -10.67 14.83 12.94
CA PRO A 31 -12.11 15.02 12.95
C PRO A 31 -12.53 16.40 12.44
N THR A 32 -11.60 17.35 12.33
CA THR A 32 -11.84 18.70 11.82
C THR A 32 -11.67 18.82 10.31
N THR A 33 -11.09 17.82 9.65
CA THR A 33 -11.00 17.77 8.18
C THR A 33 -12.42 17.76 7.57
N PRO A 34 -12.75 18.69 6.66
CA PRO A 34 -14.06 18.73 6.01
C PRO A 34 -14.39 17.43 5.27
N ALA A 35 -15.66 17.00 5.35
CA ALA A 35 -16.13 15.79 4.66
C ALA A 35 -15.81 15.81 3.16
N ALA A 36 -16.01 16.95 2.49
CA ALA A 36 -15.67 17.12 1.08
C ALA A 36 -14.19 16.85 0.76
N THR A 37 -13.28 17.14 1.69
CA THR A 37 -11.84 16.85 1.54
C THR A 37 -11.57 15.36 1.71
N LYS A 38 -12.23 14.70 2.67
CA LYS A 38 -12.15 13.24 2.80
C LYS A 38 -12.71 12.56 1.55
N ASP A 39 -13.84 13.02 1.01
CA ASP A 39 -14.40 12.52 -0.25
C ASP A 39 -13.44 12.72 -1.43
N ALA A 40 -12.74 13.86 -1.48
CA ALA A 40 -11.74 14.12 -2.50
C ALA A 40 -10.54 13.16 -2.39
N VAL A 41 -10.15 12.71 -1.19
CA VAL A 41 -9.13 11.66 -1.03
C VAL A 41 -9.56 10.39 -1.76
N MET A 42 -10.81 9.93 -1.58
CA MET A 42 -11.29 8.70 -2.21
C MET A 42 -11.18 8.74 -3.74
N ALA A 43 -11.44 9.89 -4.36
CA ALA A 43 -11.29 10.08 -5.79
C ALA A 43 -9.83 9.94 -6.27
N HIS A 44 -8.86 10.37 -5.44
CA HIS A 44 -7.43 10.32 -5.74
C HIS A 44 -6.77 9.00 -5.29
N VAL A 45 -7.44 8.20 -4.46
CA VAL A 45 -7.03 6.83 -4.10
C VAL A 45 -7.37 5.85 -5.21
N ALA A 46 -8.45 6.07 -5.98
CA ALA A 46 -8.85 5.15 -7.05
C ALA A 46 -7.75 4.84 -8.09
N PRO A 47 -6.98 5.81 -8.61
CA PRO A 47 -5.82 5.52 -9.47
C PRO A 47 -4.74 4.68 -8.79
N TRP A 48 -4.55 4.84 -7.48
CA TRP A 48 -3.58 4.08 -6.70
C TRP A 48 -4.06 2.64 -6.44
N SER A 49 -5.33 2.45 -6.09
CA SER A 49 -5.97 1.12 -5.98
C SER A 49 -5.83 0.34 -7.30
N GLY A 50 -6.17 0.97 -8.42
CA GLY A 50 -6.00 0.34 -9.73
C GLY A 50 -4.53 0.13 -10.11
N ALA A 51 -3.59 0.86 -9.49
CA ALA A 51 -2.17 0.60 -9.64
C ALA A 51 -1.68 -0.56 -8.79
N PHE A 52 -2.22 -0.75 -7.60
CA PHE A 52 -1.90 -1.86 -6.71
C PHE A 52 -2.19 -3.20 -7.38
N GLN A 53 -3.39 -3.37 -7.97
CA GLN A 53 -3.74 -4.56 -8.77
C GLN A 53 -2.73 -4.82 -9.91
N ARG A 54 -2.24 -3.76 -10.59
CA ARG A 54 -1.18 -3.90 -11.61
C ARG A 54 0.14 -4.36 -10.99
N MET A 55 0.53 -3.82 -9.84
CA MET A 55 1.75 -4.19 -9.14
C MET A 55 1.74 -5.68 -8.74
N ILE A 56 0.66 -6.15 -8.11
CA ILE A 56 0.53 -7.55 -7.68
C ILE A 56 0.43 -8.49 -8.90
N THR A 57 -0.25 -8.07 -9.97
CA THR A 57 -0.26 -8.83 -11.24
C THR A 57 1.15 -8.97 -11.81
N VAL A 58 1.94 -7.90 -11.85
CA VAL A 58 3.32 -7.96 -12.37
C VAL A 58 4.21 -8.82 -11.48
N ARG A 59 4.06 -8.75 -10.15
CA ARG A 59 4.73 -9.68 -9.22
C ARG A 59 4.43 -11.11 -9.61
N ALA A 60 3.14 -11.44 -9.75
CA ALA A 60 2.70 -12.77 -10.12
C ALA A 60 3.34 -13.16 -11.46
N ASP A 61 3.29 -12.35 -12.50
CA ASP A 61 3.83 -12.69 -13.83
C ASP A 61 5.35 -12.94 -13.84
N TYR A 62 6.11 -12.14 -13.10
CA TYR A 62 7.59 -12.17 -13.13
C TYR A 62 8.23 -13.01 -12.01
N GLU A 63 7.43 -13.62 -11.13
CA GLU A 63 7.98 -14.57 -10.15
C GLU A 63 8.37 -15.89 -10.83
N THR A 64 9.58 -16.34 -10.51
CA THR A 64 10.23 -17.52 -11.10
C THR A 64 10.42 -18.65 -10.09
N ASP A 65 10.46 -18.34 -8.79
CA ASP A 65 10.43 -19.37 -7.75
C ASP A 65 9.01 -19.98 -7.71
N PRO A 66 8.84 -21.30 -7.89
CA PRO A 66 7.51 -21.91 -7.97
C PRO A 66 6.64 -21.71 -6.72
N GLN A 67 7.23 -21.72 -5.52
CA GLN A 67 6.48 -21.55 -4.27
C GLN A 67 6.04 -20.10 -4.11
N LEU A 68 6.95 -19.15 -4.36
CA LEU A 68 6.62 -17.73 -4.29
C LEU A 68 5.64 -17.33 -5.40
N LYS A 69 5.69 -17.99 -6.56
CA LYS A 69 4.77 -17.79 -7.69
C LYS A 69 3.35 -18.17 -7.33
N GLU A 70 3.17 -19.31 -6.66
CA GLU A 70 1.86 -19.76 -6.17
C GLU A 70 1.25 -18.73 -5.21
N LEU A 71 2.03 -18.29 -4.22
CA LEU A 71 1.60 -17.24 -3.28
C LEU A 71 1.31 -15.90 -3.96
N ALA A 72 2.09 -15.52 -4.98
CA ALA A 72 1.86 -14.29 -5.73
C ALA A 72 0.58 -14.36 -6.58
N ILE A 73 0.21 -15.55 -7.08
CA ILE A 73 -1.03 -15.78 -7.82
C ILE A 73 -2.23 -15.74 -6.86
N GLU A 74 -2.14 -16.38 -5.71
CA GLU A 74 -3.19 -16.34 -4.67
C GLU A 74 -3.47 -14.89 -4.26
N HIS A 75 -2.42 -14.15 -3.89
CA HIS A 75 -2.55 -12.74 -3.53
C HIS A 75 -3.13 -11.89 -4.67
N ARG A 76 -2.73 -12.13 -5.93
CA ARG A 76 -3.34 -11.45 -7.08
C ARG A 76 -4.84 -11.72 -7.17
N ASP A 77 -5.24 -12.98 -7.00
CA ASP A 77 -6.63 -13.39 -7.17
C ASP A 77 -7.53 -12.86 -6.04
N GLU A 78 -6.97 -12.63 -4.84
CA GLU A 78 -7.63 -11.92 -3.73
C GLU A 78 -7.85 -10.44 -4.05
N GLU A 79 -6.81 -9.77 -4.58
CA GLU A 79 -6.82 -8.33 -4.88
C GLU A 79 -7.71 -7.96 -6.09
N VAL A 80 -8.04 -8.94 -6.95
CA VAL A 80 -8.93 -8.73 -8.09
C VAL A 80 -10.33 -8.34 -7.62
N GLY A 81 -10.77 -7.13 -8.01
CA GLY A 81 -12.10 -6.62 -7.72
C GLY A 81 -12.16 -5.57 -6.62
N HIS A 82 -11.03 -5.29 -5.94
CA HIS A 82 -10.95 -4.23 -4.93
C HIS A 82 -11.31 -2.86 -5.50
N ASP A 83 -10.98 -2.55 -6.76
CA ASP A 83 -11.44 -1.31 -7.43
C ASP A 83 -12.96 -1.22 -7.54
N GLY A 84 -13.64 -2.35 -7.76
CA GLY A 84 -15.10 -2.42 -7.79
C GLY A 84 -15.69 -2.12 -6.41
N ILE A 85 -15.12 -2.74 -5.38
CA ILE A 85 -15.50 -2.50 -3.98
C ILE A 85 -15.27 -1.03 -3.60
N LEU A 86 -14.15 -0.44 -4.01
CA LEU A 86 -13.86 0.98 -3.80
C LEU A 86 -14.94 1.86 -4.45
N ALA A 87 -15.24 1.62 -5.72
CA ALA A 87 -16.24 2.39 -6.47
C ALA A 87 -17.66 2.26 -5.90
N GLU A 88 -18.03 1.06 -5.42
CA GLU A 88 -19.34 0.79 -4.83
C GLU A 88 -19.46 1.30 -3.39
N SER A 89 -18.35 1.33 -2.64
CA SER A 89 -18.36 1.70 -1.23
C SER A 89 -18.46 3.21 -1.00
N HIS A 90 -18.07 4.03 -1.99
CA HIS A 90 -18.11 5.49 -1.86
C HIS A 90 -18.21 6.22 -3.21
N ASP A 91 -19.42 6.57 -3.64
CA ASP A 91 -19.61 7.44 -4.81
C ASP A 91 -19.23 8.88 -4.47
N THR A 92 -18.07 9.30 -4.99
CA THR A 92 -17.56 10.67 -4.82
C THR A 92 -18.23 11.67 -5.76
N GLY A 93 -18.96 11.21 -6.79
CA GLY A 93 -19.41 12.04 -7.92
C GLY A 93 -18.25 12.65 -8.73
N ARG A 94 -17.00 12.26 -8.44
CA ARG A 94 -15.78 12.76 -9.08
C ARG A 94 -15.19 11.66 -9.96
N THR A 95 -14.65 12.06 -11.10
CA THR A 95 -13.88 11.14 -11.94
C THR A 95 -12.45 11.08 -11.45
N ALA A 96 -11.92 9.87 -11.25
CA ALA A 96 -10.51 9.65 -10.98
C ALA A 96 -9.65 10.28 -12.09
N VAL A 97 -8.70 11.13 -11.72
CA VAL A 97 -7.82 11.82 -12.67
C VAL A 97 -6.42 11.23 -12.55
N TRP A 98 -5.78 11.01 -13.70
CA TRP A 98 -4.38 10.62 -13.73
C TRP A 98 -3.49 11.71 -13.12
N ASP A 99 -2.58 11.32 -12.22
CA ASP A 99 -1.56 12.19 -11.65
C ASP A 99 -0.16 11.61 -11.87
N PRO A 100 0.81 12.42 -12.33
CA PRO A 100 2.15 11.94 -12.67
C PRO A 100 2.93 11.37 -11.48
N VAL A 101 2.71 11.88 -10.26
CA VAL A 101 3.45 11.43 -9.07
C VAL A 101 2.90 10.09 -8.61
N ILE A 102 1.57 9.93 -8.62
CA ILE A 102 0.92 8.64 -8.32
C ILE A 102 1.37 7.57 -9.32
N GLU A 103 1.34 7.88 -10.62
CA GLU A 103 1.77 6.93 -11.66
C GLU A 103 3.27 6.62 -11.57
N ALA A 104 4.13 7.59 -11.26
CA ALA A 104 5.56 7.34 -11.08
C ALA A 104 5.84 6.43 -9.88
N GLY A 105 5.13 6.62 -8.77
CA GLY A 105 5.24 5.73 -7.61
C GLY A 105 4.83 4.30 -7.94
N ALA A 106 3.72 4.15 -8.67
CA ALA A 106 3.26 2.85 -9.16
C ALA A 106 4.26 2.17 -10.10
N ALA A 107 4.79 2.93 -11.06
CA ALA A 107 5.77 2.43 -12.02
C ALA A 107 7.05 1.95 -11.35
N TRP A 108 7.48 2.59 -10.25
CA TRP A 108 8.64 2.15 -9.48
C TRP A 108 8.44 0.74 -8.91
N PHE A 109 7.31 0.47 -8.24
CA PHE A 109 6.99 -0.86 -7.72
C PHE A 109 6.85 -1.90 -8.83
N VAL A 110 6.16 -1.55 -9.92
CA VAL A 110 6.04 -2.42 -11.11
C VAL A 110 7.42 -2.84 -11.63
N GLU A 111 8.35 -1.89 -11.76
CA GLU A 111 9.70 -2.21 -12.21
C GLU A 111 10.45 -3.07 -11.19
N GLN A 112 10.34 -2.77 -9.90
CA GLN A 112 10.96 -3.60 -8.85
C GLN A 112 10.45 -5.04 -8.88
N PHE A 113 9.14 -5.24 -9.08
CA PHE A 113 8.55 -6.58 -9.20
C PHE A 113 9.02 -7.36 -10.44
N ARG A 114 9.51 -6.68 -11.49
CA ARG A 114 10.12 -7.35 -12.65
C ARG A 114 11.54 -7.80 -12.38
N ILE A 115 12.35 -6.97 -11.71
CA ILE A 115 13.80 -7.12 -11.68
C ILE A 115 14.37 -7.72 -10.40
N LEU A 116 13.68 -7.57 -9.26
CA LEU A 116 14.21 -8.03 -7.98
C LEU A 116 14.12 -9.56 -7.82
N PRO A 117 14.94 -10.17 -6.94
CA PRO A 117 14.75 -11.57 -6.57
C PRO A 117 13.47 -11.77 -5.74
N GLY A 118 12.98 -13.01 -5.67
CA GLY A 118 11.66 -13.32 -5.13
C GLY A 118 11.42 -12.88 -3.68
N LEU A 119 12.41 -13.03 -2.79
CA LEU A 119 12.26 -12.59 -1.39
C LEU A 119 12.17 -11.07 -1.25
N GLN A 120 12.87 -10.32 -2.09
CA GLN A 120 12.76 -8.87 -2.14
C GLN A 120 11.39 -8.44 -2.69
N LYS A 121 10.80 -9.18 -3.63
CA LYS A 121 9.40 -8.97 -4.05
C LYS A 121 8.43 -9.26 -2.91
N VAL A 122 8.66 -10.32 -2.14
CA VAL A 122 7.88 -10.63 -0.92
C VAL A 122 7.94 -9.47 0.07
N VAL A 123 9.12 -8.89 0.29
CA VAL A 123 9.29 -7.70 1.16
C VAL A 123 8.46 -6.54 0.64
N LEU A 124 8.53 -6.21 -0.65
CA LEU A 124 7.77 -5.09 -1.21
C LEU A 124 6.26 -5.28 -1.11
N ALA A 125 5.76 -6.47 -1.46
CA ALA A 125 4.34 -6.77 -1.34
C ALA A 125 3.92 -6.74 0.13
N HIS A 126 4.45 -7.65 0.93
CA HIS A 126 3.88 -7.97 2.23
C HIS A 126 4.34 -7.04 3.36
N LEU A 127 5.54 -6.46 3.28
CA LEU A 127 6.05 -5.61 4.37
C LEU A 127 5.89 -4.12 4.10
N VAL A 128 5.61 -3.72 2.86
CA VAL A 128 5.46 -2.30 2.50
C VAL A 128 4.08 -2.01 1.95
N LEU A 129 3.65 -2.67 0.88
CA LEU A 129 2.34 -2.43 0.27
C LEU A 129 1.20 -2.80 1.22
N GLU A 130 1.22 -4.00 1.82
CA GLU A 130 0.20 -4.41 2.80
C GLU A 130 0.29 -3.62 4.10
N ALA A 131 1.49 -3.39 4.63
CA ALA A 131 1.65 -2.60 5.86
C ALA A 131 1.17 -1.15 5.68
N GLY A 132 1.41 -0.58 4.49
CA GLY A 132 0.90 0.72 4.09
C GLY A 132 -0.62 0.70 3.92
N SER A 133 -1.16 -0.33 3.26
CA SER A 133 -2.60 -0.55 3.06
C SER A 133 -3.33 -0.69 4.40
N LEU A 134 -2.87 -1.56 5.31
CA LEU A 134 -3.43 -1.71 6.65
C LEU A 134 -3.42 -0.38 7.42
N THR A 135 -2.31 0.36 7.39
CA THR A 135 -2.22 1.67 8.08
C THR A 135 -3.21 2.67 7.49
N PHE A 136 -3.32 2.72 6.17
CA PHE A 136 -4.27 3.58 5.46
C PHE A 136 -5.72 3.18 5.72
N SER A 137 -6.04 1.89 5.71
CA SER A 137 -7.37 1.36 5.93
C SER A 137 -7.86 1.54 7.36
N ASN A 138 -6.95 1.52 8.34
CA ASN A 138 -7.26 1.94 9.71
C ASN A 138 -7.70 3.41 9.78
N ALA A 139 -6.96 4.32 9.15
CA ALA A 139 -7.33 5.73 9.08
C ALA A 139 -8.63 5.95 8.28
N GLY A 140 -8.78 5.22 7.17
CA GLY A 140 -9.98 5.21 6.33
C GLY A 140 -11.22 4.74 7.08
N SER A 141 -11.11 3.68 7.89
CA SER A 141 -12.22 3.18 8.72
C SER A 141 -12.70 4.18 9.77
N LEU A 142 -11.79 5.01 10.29
CA LEU A 142 -12.15 6.13 11.18
C LEU A 142 -12.86 7.25 10.41
N ALA A 143 -12.36 7.59 9.21
CA ALA A 143 -12.93 8.62 8.36
C ALA A 143 -14.29 8.23 7.76
N PHE A 144 -14.47 6.95 7.45
CA PHE A 144 -15.63 6.39 6.75
C PHE A 144 -16.15 5.11 7.45
N PRO A 145 -16.81 5.25 8.62
CA PRO A 145 -17.28 4.09 9.37
C PRO A 145 -18.22 3.19 8.55
N GLY A 146 -17.91 1.90 8.49
CA GLY A 146 -18.70 0.89 7.77
C GLY A 146 -18.47 0.85 6.26
N ASN A 147 -17.47 1.57 5.74
CA ASN A 147 -17.09 1.49 4.34
C ASN A 147 -16.44 0.12 4.04
N ALA A 148 -16.99 -0.59 3.04
CA ALA A 148 -16.61 -1.97 2.72
C ALA A 148 -15.18 -2.10 2.18
N TYR A 149 -14.65 -1.08 1.50
CA TYR A 149 -13.28 -1.10 0.98
C TYR A 149 -12.27 -1.14 2.13
N PHE A 150 -12.42 -0.29 3.14
CA PHE A 150 -11.52 -0.28 4.29
C PHE A 150 -11.68 -1.49 5.21
N ALA A 151 -12.89 -2.04 5.32
CA ALA A 151 -13.14 -3.23 6.13
C ALA A 151 -12.46 -4.51 5.59
N LEU A 152 -12.23 -4.58 4.28
CA LEU A 152 -11.58 -5.71 3.63
C LEU A 152 -10.10 -5.85 4.03
N HIS A 153 -9.44 -4.73 4.26
CA HIS A 153 -8.00 -4.62 4.48
C HIS A 153 -7.58 -4.79 5.96
N ASP A 154 -8.51 -4.96 6.91
CA ASP A 154 -8.15 -5.05 8.33
C ASP A 154 -7.54 -6.43 8.69
N GLU A 155 -8.25 -7.52 8.40
CA GLU A 155 -7.78 -8.88 8.70
C GLU A 155 -6.83 -9.44 7.62
N ALA A 156 -7.15 -9.21 6.34
CA ALA A 156 -6.38 -9.76 5.22
C ALA A 156 -4.94 -9.24 5.18
N ASP A 157 -4.76 -7.92 5.27
CA ASP A 157 -3.43 -7.30 5.19
C ASP A 157 -2.54 -7.72 6.38
N GLN A 158 -3.11 -7.93 7.57
CA GLN A 158 -2.37 -8.42 8.74
C GLN A 158 -1.83 -9.83 8.52
N GLU A 159 -2.64 -10.74 7.98
CA GLU A 159 -2.19 -12.09 7.63
C GLU A 159 -1.09 -12.06 6.55
N HIS A 160 -1.23 -11.17 5.56
CA HIS A 160 -0.22 -10.98 4.53
C HIS A 160 1.11 -10.45 5.09
N ILE A 161 1.09 -9.49 6.02
CA ILE A 161 2.30 -8.98 6.68
C ILE A 161 3.01 -10.12 7.44
N GLU A 162 2.26 -10.94 8.17
CA GLU A 162 2.80 -12.09 8.89
C GLU A 162 3.40 -13.13 7.95
N MET A 163 2.79 -13.35 6.78
CA MET A 163 3.33 -14.19 5.72
C MET A 163 4.70 -13.68 5.24
N GLY A 164 4.85 -12.37 5.04
CA GLY A 164 6.12 -11.74 4.64
C GLY A 164 7.26 -12.06 5.61
N TYR A 165 7.04 -11.87 6.91
CA TYR A 165 8.06 -12.20 7.92
C TYR A 165 8.34 -13.71 8.03
N ARG A 166 7.30 -14.55 7.89
CA ARG A 166 7.46 -16.00 7.90
C ARG A 166 8.36 -16.48 6.77
N LEU A 167 8.15 -15.99 5.55
CA LEU A 167 8.96 -16.36 4.40
C LEU A 167 10.43 -15.95 4.56
N LEU A 168 10.70 -14.76 5.10
CA LEU A 168 12.07 -14.35 5.43
C LEU A 168 12.70 -15.20 6.53
N ALA A 169 11.90 -15.68 7.49
CA ALA A 169 12.40 -16.58 8.54
C ALA A 169 12.79 -17.96 7.99
N GLU A 170 11.98 -18.48 7.07
CA GLU A 170 12.11 -19.81 6.48
C GLU A 170 13.18 -19.87 5.38
N ARG A 171 13.26 -18.84 4.55
CA ARG A 171 14.18 -18.73 3.43
C ARG A 171 15.32 -17.80 3.83
N GLN A 172 16.53 -18.32 3.98
CA GLN A 172 17.71 -17.53 4.40
C GLN A 172 18.49 -16.95 3.20
N GLU A 173 17.83 -16.81 2.06
CA GLU A 173 18.42 -16.37 0.78
C GLU A 173 18.31 -14.84 0.62
N TRP A 174 18.65 -14.10 1.68
CA TRP A 174 18.58 -12.63 1.72
C TRP A 174 19.59 -12.06 2.70
N GLU A 175 20.01 -10.82 2.43
CA GLU A 175 20.93 -10.07 3.27
C GLU A 175 20.18 -8.92 3.98
N PRO A 176 20.32 -8.75 5.31
CA PRO A 176 19.60 -7.72 6.06
C PRO A 176 19.82 -6.30 5.55
N GLY A 177 21.05 -5.98 5.15
CA GLY A 177 21.38 -4.66 4.60
C GLY A 177 20.62 -4.37 3.30
N GLU A 178 20.50 -5.36 2.41
CA GLU A 178 19.77 -5.18 1.15
C GLU A 178 18.26 -5.04 1.38
N VAL A 179 17.71 -5.81 2.32
CA VAL A 179 16.28 -5.76 2.66
C VAL A 179 15.93 -4.44 3.35
N THR A 180 16.75 -3.97 4.28
CA THR A 180 16.52 -2.70 4.98
C THR A 180 16.65 -1.49 4.04
N ASP A 181 17.64 -1.48 3.14
CA ASP A 181 17.76 -0.47 2.09
C ASP A 181 16.55 -0.45 1.14
N LEU A 182 16.01 -1.64 0.82
CA LEU A 182 14.82 -1.77 -0.01
C LEU A 182 13.58 -1.23 0.70
N LEU A 183 13.38 -1.58 1.97
CA LEU A 183 12.31 -1.03 2.80
C LEU A 183 12.36 0.49 2.84
N ASP A 184 13.54 1.07 3.08
CA ASP A 184 13.72 2.52 3.15
C ASP A 184 13.28 3.22 1.87
N ARG A 185 13.67 2.70 0.70
CA ARG A 185 13.29 3.27 -0.60
C ARG A 185 11.81 3.08 -0.87
N ALA A 186 11.27 1.90 -0.59
CA ALA A 186 9.87 1.61 -0.84
C ALA A 186 8.93 2.48 0.01
N TRP A 187 9.26 2.69 1.28
CA TRP A 187 8.50 3.58 2.16
C TRP A 187 8.62 5.05 1.76
N GLN A 188 9.75 5.50 1.20
CA GLN A 188 9.82 6.84 0.61
C GLN A 188 8.84 7.02 -0.56
N VAL A 189 8.69 5.99 -1.40
CA VAL A 189 7.72 6.00 -2.51
C VAL A 189 6.28 6.01 -1.98
N ILE A 190 5.96 5.19 -0.98
CA ILE A 190 4.64 5.21 -0.33
C ILE A 190 4.32 6.59 0.24
N ASN A 191 5.23 7.18 1.02
CA ASN A 191 5.03 8.51 1.60
C ASN A 191 4.82 9.57 0.51
N MET A 192 5.61 9.54 -0.56
CA MET A 192 5.49 10.47 -1.68
C MET A 192 4.12 10.39 -2.36
N VAL A 193 3.62 9.18 -2.63
CA VAL A 193 2.31 8.97 -3.24
C VAL A 193 1.20 9.44 -2.30
N SER A 194 1.27 9.06 -1.02
CA SER A 194 0.26 9.42 -0.03
C SER A 194 0.20 10.93 0.21
N ASP A 195 1.35 11.61 0.34
CA ASP A 195 1.40 13.07 0.46
C ASP A 195 0.80 13.73 -0.78
N ARG A 196 1.02 13.18 -1.98
CA ARG A 196 0.42 13.69 -3.21
C ARG A 196 -1.10 13.57 -3.20
N ILE A 197 -1.64 12.43 -2.79
CA ILE A 197 -3.09 12.21 -2.68
C ILE A 197 -3.69 13.25 -1.73
N ALA A 198 -3.06 13.49 -0.59
CA ALA A 198 -3.49 14.51 0.37
C ALA A 198 -3.46 15.93 -0.23
N GLU A 199 -2.38 16.29 -0.93
CA GLU A 199 -2.23 17.58 -1.61
C GLU A 199 -3.35 17.81 -2.63
N LEU A 200 -3.64 16.80 -3.47
CA LEU A 200 -4.69 16.86 -4.49
C LEU A 200 -6.07 17.05 -3.86
N ALA A 201 -6.37 16.31 -2.79
CA ALA A 201 -7.63 16.43 -2.07
C ALA A 201 -7.83 17.83 -1.47
N LEU A 202 -6.79 18.39 -0.83
CA LEU A 202 -6.82 19.75 -0.28
C LEU A 202 -6.99 20.82 -1.36
N ARG A 203 -6.27 20.67 -2.48
CA ARG A 203 -6.35 21.62 -3.60
C ARG A 203 -7.77 21.68 -4.18
N ASP A 204 -8.39 20.52 -4.36
CA ASP A 204 -9.70 20.40 -5.01
C ASP A 204 -10.87 20.88 -4.12
N THR A 205 -10.62 21.13 -2.82
CA THR A 205 -11.61 21.65 -1.87
C THR A 205 -11.29 23.04 -1.32
N ALA A 206 -10.08 23.55 -1.55
CA ALA A 206 -9.68 24.91 -1.17
C ALA A 206 -10.37 26.01 -2.01
N VAL A 207 -10.94 25.67 -3.17
CA VAL A 207 -11.66 26.62 -4.04
C VAL A 207 -13.17 26.41 -3.86
N PRO A 208 -13.94 27.42 -3.42
CA PRO A 208 -15.39 27.34 -3.40
C PRO A 208 -15.93 27.11 -4.83
N ALA A 209 -16.88 26.19 -4.97
CA ALA A 209 -17.64 25.98 -6.21
C ALA A 209 -18.41 27.23 -6.64
#